data_AF-A0A7C1P9N7-F1
#
_entry.id   AF-A0A7C1P9N7-F1
#
_cell.length_a   1.000
_cell.length_b   1.000
_cell.length_c   1.000
_cell.angle_alpha   90.00
_cell.angle_beta   90.00
_cell.angle_gamma   90.00
#
_symmetry.space_group_name_H-M   'P 1'
#
loop_
_entity.id
_entity.type
_entity.pdbx_description
1 polymer ?
#
loop_
_entity_poly.entity_id
_entity_poly.type
_entity_poly.pdbx_seq_one_letter_code
_entity_poly.pdbx_strand_id
1 'polypeptide(L)'
;MNINPSTMKTLYDGFSTSFNKGLSSATSHWSKIAMKVSSSHAAENYGWLEDTPGIREWLGDRIIHDLSGAQYRIKNRTFEETVAVPRENIEDDTYGIFGPRLEKLGFDVAQFPDSLVFDLLKDGTVTKCFDDQYFFDADHVGFDENGNKVAASNFTAGDGPKWYLFDCSQPLKPMIYQERRPFDFTSKTAPNDDNVFFQNKYIYGTDGRCNAGYGLWQLAYCSGATLNDANYEAARTAMATLRRPSGKPLGIMATHMVVPPALEGTARRLINSMLINGGESNIWANSVELIVTAHVA
;
A
#
# COMPACT_ATOMS: atom_id res chain seq x y z
N MET A 1 -8.12 -14.35 39.72
CA MET A 1 -6.93 -13.49 39.98
C MET A 1 -7.32 -12.40 40.97
N ASN A 2 -6.48 -12.06 41.96
CA ASN A 2 -6.73 -10.89 42.82
C ASN A 2 -6.43 -9.60 42.05
N ILE A 3 -7.40 -8.70 41.91
CA ILE A 3 -7.23 -7.41 41.25
C ILE A 3 -6.54 -6.41 42.18
N ASN A 4 -5.34 -5.97 41.78
CA ASN A 4 -4.63 -4.86 42.40
C ASN A 4 -3.70 -4.20 41.37
N PRO A 5 -3.11 -3.03 41.66
CA PRO A 5 -2.26 -2.32 40.70
C PRO A 5 -1.08 -3.15 40.16
N SER A 6 -0.52 -4.04 40.98
CA SER A 6 0.59 -4.91 40.55
C SER A 6 0.12 -5.97 39.56
N THR A 7 -0.98 -6.67 39.86
CA THR A 7 -1.52 -7.73 38.98
C THR A 7 -2.05 -7.17 37.67
N MET A 8 -2.68 -5.99 37.69
CA MET A 8 -3.12 -5.32 36.46
C MET A 8 -1.95 -4.87 35.58
N LYS A 9 -0.82 -4.46 36.18
CA LYS A 9 0.39 -4.13 35.43
C LYS A 9 1.00 -5.36 34.77
N THR A 10 1.15 -6.47 35.50
CA THR A 10 1.63 -7.73 34.92
C THR A 10 0.72 -8.22 33.78
N LEU A 11 -0.60 -8.09 33.93
CA LEU A 11 -1.55 -8.43 32.89
C LEU A 11 -1.37 -7.57 31.64
N TYR A 12 -1.20 -6.26 31.82
CA TYR A 12 -0.92 -5.34 30.72
C TYR A 12 0.38 -5.70 29.98
N ASP A 13 1.46 -6.00 30.70
CA ASP A 13 2.73 -6.41 30.09
C ASP A 13 2.57 -7.70 29.27
N GLY A 14 1.78 -8.65 29.77
CA GLY A 14 1.40 -9.87 29.03
C GLY A 14 0.60 -9.58 27.76
N PHE A 15 -0.41 -8.72 27.85
CA PHE A 15 -1.22 -8.30 26.70
C PHE A 15 -0.43 -7.49 25.67
N SER A 16 0.45 -6.60 26.12
CA SER A 16 1.39 -5.87 25.26
C SER A 16 2.34 -6.84 24.53
N THR A 17 2.81 -7.88 25.23
CA THR A 17 3.60 -8.95 24.59
C THR A 17 2.80 -9.69 23.53
N SER A 18 1.56 -10.08 23.81
CA SER A 18 0.65 -10.70 22.83
C SER A 18 0.40 -9.79 21.62
N PHE A 19 0.12 -8.50 21.84
CA PHE A 19 -0.07 -7.51 20.80
C PHE A 19 1.17 -7.40 19.90
N ASN A 20 2.35 -7.24 20.49
CA ASN A 20 3.60 -7.14 19.74
C ASN A 20 3.92 -8.42 18.95
N LYS A 21 3.58 -9.59 19.50
CA LYS A 21 3.66 -10.87 18.77
C LYS A 21 2.78 -10.84 17.53
N GLY A 22 1.52 -10.43 17.68
CA GLY A 22 0.57 -10.25 16.59
C GLY A 22 1.11 -9.34 15.50
N LEU A 23 1.58 -8.15 15.91
CA LEU A 23 2.16 -7.13 15.05
C LEU A 23 3.33 -7.65 14.21
N SER A 24 4.17 -8.51 14.78
CA SER A 24 5.32 -9.09 14.08
C SER A 24 4.98 -10.31 13.20
N SER A 25 3.82 -10.93 13.41
CA SER A 25 3.43 -12.19 12.74
C SER A 25 2.65 -11.99 11.44
N ALA A 26 2.11 -10.80 11.22
CA ALA A 26 1.27 -10.52 10.05
C ALA A 26 2.11 -10.45 8.77
N THR A 27 1.73 -11.25 7.77
CA THR A 27 2.20 -11.05 6.40
C THR A 27 1.48 -9.83 5.82
N SER A 28 2.26 -8.87 5.33
CA SER A 28 1.81 -7.65 4.70
C SER A 28 2.63 -7.37 3.43
N HIS A 29 2.00 -6.73 2.44
CA HIS A 29 2.56 -6.51 1.12
C HIS A 29 2.60 -5.05 0.66
N TRP A 30 1.95 -4.11 1.36
CA TRP A 30 1.89 -2.70 0.95
C TRP A 30 3.27 -2.12 0.67
N SER A 31 4.26 -2.45 1.52
CA SER A 31 5.61 -1.89 1.44
C SER A 31 6.39 -2.31 0.19
N LYS A 32 5.94 -3.37 -0.50
CA LYS A 32 6.50 -3.79 -1.78
C LYS A 32 6.16 -2.78 -2.88
N ILE A 33 4.92 -2.30 -2.92
CA ILE A 33 4.42 -1.40 -3.98
C ILE A 33 4.29 0.08 -3.56
N ALA A 34 4.33 0.36 -2.26
CA ALA A 34 4.17 1.71 -1.72
C ALA A 34 5.41 2.18 -0.95
N MET A 35 5.69 3.48 -1.02
CA MET A 35 6.71 4.12 -0.20
C MET A 35 6.09 4.66 1.09
N LYS A 36 6.81 4.48 2.21
CA LYS A 36 6.42 5.06 3.49
C LYS A 36 6.87 6.52 3.54
N VAL A 37 5.95 7.43 3.81
CA VAL A 37 6.22 8.87 3.96
C VAL A 37 5.76 9.31 5.34
N SER A 38 6.66 9.96 6.10
CA SER A 38 6.31 10.55 7.39
C SER A 38 5.54 11.86 7.19
N SER A 39 4.47 12.06 7.95
CA SER A 39 3.65 13.27 7.93
C SER A 39 3.70 14.03 9.24
N SER A 40 3.80 15.36 9.15
CA SER A 40 3.83 16.30 10.28
C SER A 40 2.67 17.29 10.29
N HIS A 41 1.78 17.27 9.29
CA HIS A 41 0.59 18.13 9.17
C HIS A 41 -0.74 17.35 9.14
N ALA A 42 -1.86 18.09 9.07
CA ALA A 42 -3.18 17.47 8.89
C ALA A 42 -3.39 16.89 7.48
N ALA A 43 -2.68 17.44 6.49
CA ALA A 43 -2.57 16.94 5.14
C ALA A 43 -1.19 17.33 4.60
N GLU A 44 -0.52 16.43 3.88
CA GLU A 44 0.72 16.76 3.17
C GLU A 44 0.44 17.10 1.72
N ASN A 45 1.27 17.98 1.15
CA ASN A 45 1.20 18.38 -0.25
C ASN A 45 2.29 17.66 -1.04
N TYR A 46 1.89 17.08 -2.18
CA TYR A 46 2.71 16.27 -3.07
C TYR A 46 2.82 16.88 -4.47
N GLY A 47 2.66 18.20 -4.61
CA GLY A 47 2.87 18.89 -5.89
C GLY A 47 4.26 18.71 -6.51
N TRP A 48 5.24 18.21 -5.75
CA TRP A 48 6.56 17.82 -6.25
C TRP A 48 6.57 16.52 -7.07
N LEU A 49 5.46 15.76 -7.10
CA LEU A 49 5.32 14.59 -7.98
C LEU A 49 5.32 14.98 -9.47
N GLU A 50 5.14 16.26 -9.80
CA GLU A 50 5.29 16.74 -11.17
C GLU A 50 6.73 16.62 -11.67
N ASP A 51 6.83 16.32 -12.97
CA ASP A 51 7.99 15.76 -13.66
C ASP A 51 9.34 16.36 -13.27
N THR A 52 10.30 15.48 -12.97
CA THR A 52 11.71 15.85 -13.00
C THR A 52 12.21 15.84 -14.46
N PRO A 53 12.71 16.96 -14.99
CA PRO A 53 13.11 17.11 -16.41
C PRO A 53 14.32 16.24 -16.80
N GLY A 54 14.94 15.56 -15.84
CA GLY A 54 16.11 14.70 -16.01
C GLY A 54 17.42 15.48 -16.04
N ILE A 55 18.53 14.75 -16.03
CA ILE A 55 19.88 15.33 -16.11
C ILE A 55 20.23 15.55 -17.60
N ARG A 56 20.76 16.73 -17.91
CA ARG A 56 21.27 17.09 -19.25
C ARG A 56 22.75 17.43 -19.21
N GLU A 57 23.40 17.32 -20.35
CA GLU A 57 24.76 17.81 -20.53
C GLU A 57 24.81 19.34 -20.38
N TRP A 58 25.88 19.83 -19.75
CA TRP A 58 26.06 21.25 -19.49
C TRP A 58 26.62 21.96 -20.74
N LEU A 59 25.72 22.43 -21.60
CA LEU A 59 26.07 23.09 -22.88
C LEU A 59 25.77 24.60 -22.89
N GLY A 60 25.40 25.18 -21.74
CA GLY A 60 25.06 26.60 -21.60
C GLY A 60 24.50 26.90 -20.20
N ASP A 61 23.88 28.07 -20.05
CA ASP A 61 23.27 28.49 -18.78
C ASP A 61 22.25 27.47 -18.26
N ARG A 62 22.10 27.43 -16.93
CA ARG A 62 21.12 26.55 -16.29
C ARG A 62 19.71 26.95 -16.72
N ILE A 63 18.96 25.97 -17.22
CA ILE A 63 17.52 26.09 -17.37
C ILE A 63 16.91 25.74 -16.02
N ILE A 64 16.18 26.70 -15.44
CA ILE A 64 15.46 26.51 -14.20
C ILE A 64 14.06 26.02 -14.57
N HIS A 65 13.69 24.87 -14.03
CA HIS A 65 12.34 24.33 -14.15
C HIS A 65 11.55 24.72 -12.91
N ASP A 66 10.37 25.27 -13.13
CA ASP A 66 9.44 25.53 -12.04
C ASP A 66 8.82 24.19 -11.61
N LEU A 67 8.78 23.95 -10.30
CA LEU A 67 8.18 22.77 -9.67
C LEU A 67 6.85 23.13 -8.99
N SER A 68 6.22 24.23 -9.41
CA SER A 68 4.94 24.71 -8.89
C SER A 68 3.77 23.83 -9.37
N GLY A 69 3.76 22.58 -8.91
CA GLY A 69 2.73 21.62 -9.29
C GLY A 69 1.38 21.81 -8.62
N ALA A 70 0.36 21.20 -9.22
CA ALA A 70 -1.00 21.13 -8.69
C ALA A 70 -1.03 20.67 -7.22
N GLN A 71 -2.00 21.16 -6.44
CA GLN A 71 -2.14 20.79 -5.03
C GLN A 71 -2.69 19.37 -4.87
N TYR A 72 -1.86 18.34 -5.08
CA TYR A 72 -2.21 16.98 -4.67
C TYR A 72 -2.01 16.83 -3.16
N ARG A 73 -3.10 16.61 -2.42
CA ARG A 73 -3.08 16.59 -0.95
C ARG A 73 -3.62 15.29 -0.38
N ILE A 74 -2.81 14.62 0.44
CA ILE A 74 -3.25 13.45 1.20
C ILE A 74 -3.60 13.89 2.62
N LYS A 75 -4.91 13.96 2.91
CA LYS A 75 -5.41 14.29 4.26
C LYS A 75 -5.25 13.08 5.19
N ASN A 76 -4.61 13.27 6.33
CA ASN A 76 -4.49 12.22 7.35
C ASN A 76 -5.86 11.86 7.94
N ARG A 77 -6.10 10.57 8.10
CA ARG A 77 -7.27 10.00 8.77
C ARG A 77 -6.84 9.34 10.09
N THR A 78 -7.71 9.39 11.08
CA THR A 78 -7.49 8.75 12.37
C THR A 78 -8.29 7.47 12.42
N PHE A 79 -7.67 6.40 12.90
CA PHE A 79 -8.27 5.08 13.03
C PHE A 79 -8.02 4.56 14.44
N GLU A 80 -8.95 3.78 14.96
CA GLU A 80 -8.85 3.16 16.28
C GLU A 80 -9.55 1.81 16.28
N GLU A 81 -9.11 0.93 17.17
CA GLU A 81 -9.85 -0.25 17.57
C GLU A 81 -9.74 -0.40 19.09
N THR A 82 -10.90 -0.43 19.76
CA THR A 82 -11.00 -0.45 21.21
C THR A 82 -11.93 -1.57 21.68
N VAL A 83 -11.47 -2.35 22.65
CA VAL A 83 -12.22 -3.44 23.28
C VAL A 83 -12.38 -3.20 24.77
N ALA A 84 -13.56 -3.55 25.29
CA ALA A 84 -13.86 -3.48 26.72
C ALA A 84 -14.11 -4.88 27.28
N VAL A 85 -13.46 -5.20 28.39
CA VAL A 85 -13.54 -6.50 29.06
C VAL A 85 -14.17 -6.32 30.44
N PRO A 86 -15.28 -7.01 30.77
CA PRO A 86 -15.84 -7.00 32.12
C PRO A 86 -14.82 -7.41 33.17
N ARG A 87 -14.91 -6.83 34.38
CA ARG A 87 -13.99 -7.14 35.48
C ARG A 87 -13.97 -8.62 35.82
N GLU A 88 -15.15 -9.23 35.91
CA GLU A 88 -15.33 -10.64 36.26
C GLU A 88 -14.57 -11.53 35.29
N ASN A 89 -14.60 -11.19 33.99
CA ASN A 89 -13.87 -11.95 32.98
C ASN A 89 -12.34 -11.85 33.16
N ILE A 90 -11.81 -10.73 33.65
CA ILE A 90 -10.38 -10.59 33.98
C ILE A 90 -10.04 -11.34 35.29
N GLU A 91 -10.94 -11.26 36.28
CA GLU A 91 -10.81 -12.01 37.53
C GLU A 91 -10.80 -13.52 37.27
N ASP A 92 -11.61 -13.98 36.33
CA ASP A 92 -11.80 -15.38 35.98
C ASP A 92 -10.91 -15.86 34.82
N ASP A 93 -10.05 -15.00 34.24
CA ASP A 93 -9.13 -15.37 33.14
C ASP A 93 -7.99 -16.28 33.60
N THR A 94 -8.35 -17.50 33.95
CA THR A 94 -7.45 -18.55 34.46
C THR A 94 -6.72 -19.25 33.30
N TYR A 95 -7.22 -19.11 32.07
CA TYR A 95 -6.74 -19.81 30.87
C TYR A 95 -6.05 -18.89 29.85
N GLY A 96 -5.90 -17.59 30.14
CA GLY A 96 -5.24 -16.63 29.25
C GLY A 96 -6.03 -16.35 27.97
N ILE A 97 -7.36 -16.39 28.02
CA ILE A 97 -8.23 -16.32 26.83
C ILE A 97 -8.16 -14.98 26.10
N PHE A 98 -7.71 -13.93 26.78
CA PHE A 98 -7.58 -12.60 26.18
C PHE A 98 -6.27 -12.42 25.40
N GLY A 99 -5.21 -13.15 25.74
CA GLY A 99 -3.92 -13.09 25.02
C GLY A 99 -4.07 -13.25 23.51
N PRO A 100 -4.74 -14.30 22.99
CA PRO A 100 -5.00 -14.47 21.56
C PRO A 100 -5.81 -13.33 20.92
N ARG A 101 -6.69 -12.65 21.67
CA ARG A 101 -7.45 -11.50 21.15
C ARG A 101 -6.56 -10.29 20.96
N LEU A 102 -5.66 -10.02 21.90
CA LEU A 102 -4.70 -8.92 21.78
C LEU A 102 -3.64 -9.23 20.72
N GLU A 103 -3.25 -10.49 20.56
CA GLU A 103 -2.45 -10.95 19.43
C GLU A 103 -3.16 -10.69 18.09
N LYS A 104 -4.46 -10.98 18.01
CA LYS A 104 -5.25 -10.66 16.81
C LYS A 104 -5.30 -9.15 16.53
N LEU A 105 -5.50 -8.32 17.57
CA LEU A 105 -5.49 -6.87 17.44
C LEU A 105 -4.16 -6.35 16.87
N GLY A 106 -3.02 -6.84 17.39
CA GLY A 106 -1.71 -6.49 16.85
C GLY A 106 -1.52 -6.94 15.40
N PHE A 107 -2.03 -8.13 15.06
CA PHE A 107 -2.03 -8.64 13.69
C PHE A 107 -2.85 -7.73 12.75
N ASP A 108 -4.04 -7.29 13.17
CA ASP A 108 -4.88 -6.38 12.39
C ASP A 108 -4.21 -5.02 12.17
N VAL A 109 -3.57 -4.47 13.19
CA VAL A 109 -2.77 -3.24 13.05
C VAL A 109 -1.66 -3.39 12.01
N ALA A 110 -0.97 -4.52 11.97
CA ALA A 110 0.09 -4.75 10.99
C ALA A 110 -0.45 -4.94 9.56
N GLN A 111 -1.65 -5.50 9.38
CA GLN A 111 -2.28 -5.65 8.07
C GLN A 111 -3.04 -4.39 7.61
N PHE A 112 -3.37 -3.48 8.53
CA PHE A 112 -4.18 -2.31 8.21
C PHE A 112 -3.65 -1.46 7.04
N PRO A 113 -2.33 -1.22 6.89
CA PRO A 113 -1.83 -0.48 5.74
C PRO A 113 -2.01 -1.21 4.40
N ASP A 114 -2.07 -2.56 4.37
CA ASP A 114 -2.45 -3.29 3.15
C ASP A 114 -3.86 -2.92 2.73
N SER A 115 -4.81 -2.89 3.67
CA SER A 115 -6.19 -2.49 3.37
C SER A 115 -6.22 -1.09 2.77
N LEU A 116 -5.57 -0.11 3.41
CA LEU A 116 -5.54 1.26 2.88
C LEU A 116 -4.92 1.37 1.48
N VAL A 117 -3.78 0.72 1.25
CA VAL A 117 -3.04 0.84 -0.02
C VAL A 117 -3.73 0.07 -1.15
N PHE A 118 -4.16 -1.16 -0.90
CA PHE A 118 -4.77 -1.99 -1.94
C PHE A 118 -6.23 -1.61 -2.23
N ASP A 119 -6.99 -1.12 -1.24
CA ASP A 119 -8.32 -0.56 -1.49
C ASP A 119 -8.21 0.68 -2.39
N LEU A 120 -7.26 1.58 -2.09
CA LEU A 120 -6.99 2.74 -2.95
C LEU A 120 -6.53 2.30 -4.35
N LEU A 121 -5.72 1.26 -4.46
CA LEU A 121 -5.29 0.72 -5.75
C LEU A 121 -6.49 0.25 -6.59
N LYS A 122 -7.47 -0.46 -5.99
CA LYS A 122 -8.70 -0.89 -6.68
C LYS A 122 -9.50 0.28 -7.23
N ASP A 123 -9.54 1.37 -6.46
CA ASP A 123 -10.25 2.60 -6.80
C ASP A 123 -9.49 3.47 -7.82
N GLY A 124 -8.32 3.04 -8.30
CA GLY A 124 -7.49 3.79 -9.24
C GLY A 124 -8.16 4.15 -10.56
N THR A 125 -9.20 3.41 -10.99
CA THR A 125 -9.98 3.73 -12.20
C THR A 125 -11.09 4.77 -11.96
N VAL A 126 -11.30 5.21 -10.72
CA VAL A 126 -12.37 6.16 -10.35
C VAL A 126 -11.91 7.29 -9.43
N THR A 127 -10.68 7.22 -8.91
CA THR A 127 -10.10 8.23 -8.04
C THR A 127 -8.96 8.94 -8.76
N LYS A 128 -8.98 10.27 -8.71
CA LYS A 128 -7.98 11.10 -9.38
C LYS A 128 -6.63 11.08 -8.67
N CYS A 129 -5.55 11.14 -9.44
CA CYS A 129 -4.20 11.32 -8.94
C CYS A 129 -3.72 12.78 -9.11
N PHE A 130 -2.41 13.02 -9.05
CA PHE A 130 -1.85 14.37 -8.95
C PHE A 130 -2.01 15.20 -10.22
N ASP A 131 -2.25 14.58 -11.39
CA ASP A 131 -2.42 15.25 -12.67
C ASP A 131 -3.90 15.50 -13.05
N ASP A 132 -4.81 15.39 -12.07
CA ASP A 132 -6.26 15.51 -12.21
C ASP A 132 -6.95 14.45 -13.12
N GLN A 133 -6.23 13.42 -13.58
CA GLN A 133 -6.79 12.22 -14.21
C GLN A 133 -6.99 11.08 -13.22
N TYR A 134 -7.77 10.06 -13.57
CA TYR A 134 -7.82 8.84 -12.76
C TYR A 134 -6.43 8.20 -12.68
N PHE A 135 -6.09 7.53 -11.58
CA PHE A 135 -4.76 6.93 -11.46
C PHE A 135 -4.48 5.84 -12.52
N PHE A 136 -5.53 5.15 -12.94
CA PHE A 136 -5.53 4.26 -14.10
C PHE A 136 -6.42 4.84 -15.20
N ASP A 137 -5.81 5.45 -16.19
CA ASP A 137 -6.48 6.18 -17.25
C ASP A 137 -5.78 5.97 -18.61
N ALA A 138 -6.51 6.20 -19.69
CA ALA A 138 -5.98 6.21 -21.05
C ALA A 138 -5.47 7.60 -21.47
N ASP A 139 -5.83 8.65 -20.74
CA ASP A 139 -5.70 10.06 -21.14
C ASP A 139 -4.72 10.87 -20.27
N HIS A 140 -3.69 10.22 -19.71
CA HIS A 140 -2.60 10.96 -19.06
C HIS A 140 -1.79 11.76 -20.08
N VAL A 141 -1.11 12.82 -19.62
CA VAL A 141 -0.17 13.57 -20.46
C VAL A 141 1.20 12.89 -20.44
N GLY A 142 1.63 12.37 -21.58
CA GLY A 142 2.98 11.85 -21.82
C GLY A 142 3.71 12.63 -22.90
N PHE A 143 4.85 12.09 -23.35
CA PHE A 143 5.72 12.73 -24.34
C PHE A 143 6.19 11.76 -25.44
N ASP A 144 6.34 12.26 -26.67
CA ASP A 144 6.93 11.51 -27.80
C ASP A 144 8.47 11.67 -27.86
N GLU A 145 9.11 11.09 -28.87
CA GLU A 145 10.56 11.16 -29.11
C GLU A 145 11.10 12.58 -29.31
N ASN A 146 10.24 13.50 -29.76
CA ASN A 146 10.58 14.89 -30.01
C ASN A 146 10.26 15.79 -28.80
N GLY A 147 9.71 15.22 -27.72
CA GLY A 147 9.27 15.97 -26.55
C GLY A 147 7.90 16.64 -26.72
N ASN A 148 7.13 16.30 -27.76
CA ASN A 148 5.76 16.79 -27.91
C ASN A 148 4.84 16.05 -26.93
N LYS A 149 3.87 16.77 -26.37
CA LYS A 149 2.85 16.18 -25.51
C LYS A 149 1.95 15.24 -26.31
N VAL A 150 1.73 14.03 -25.80
CA VAL A 150 0.84 13.01 -26.36
C VAL A 150 -0.02 12.41 -25.25
N ALA A 151 -1.14 11.78 -25.61
CA ALA A 151 -1.89 10.97 -24.65
C ALA A 151 -1.07 9.71 -24.32
N ALA A 152 -1.00 9.38 -23.03
CA ALA A 152 -0.36 8.19 -22.51
C ALA A 152 -1.35 7.40 -21.66
N SER A 153 -1.33 6.08 -21.83
CA SER A 153 -2.21 5.16 -21.12
C SER A 153 -1.41 4.26 -20.19
N ASN A 154 -1.92 4.07 -18.98
CA ASN A 154 -1.49 3.02 -18.07
C ASN A 154 -2.60 2.01 -17.77
N PHE A 155 -3.62 1.97 -18.64
CA PHE A 155 -4.82 1.18 -18.43
C PHE A 155 -5.25 0.42 -19.69
N THR A 156 -5.53 -0.87 -19.53
CA THR A 156 -6.26 -1.67 -20.50
C THR A 156 -7.62 -2.06 -19.94
N ALA A 157 -8.69 -1.67 -20.62
CA ALA A 157 -10.05 -2.05 -20.26
C ALA A 157 -10.31 -3.56 -20.46
N GLY A 158 -11.25 -4.11 -19.69
CA GLY A 158 -11.75 -5.47 -19.83
C GLY A 158 -12.60 -5.89 -18.63
N ASP A 159 -13.43 -6.91 -18.83
CA ASP A 159 -14.40 -7.37 -17.82
C ASP A 159 -13.83 -8.45 -16.88
N GLY A 160 -12.57 -8.85 -17.08
CA GLY A 160 -11.90 -9.85 -16.26
C GLY A 160 -11.44 -9.30 -14.90
N PRO A 161 -11.02 -10.20 -13.98
CA PRO A 161 -10.35 -9.77 -12.76
C PRO A 161 -9.13 -8.91 -13.11
N LYS A 162 -9.01 -7.73 -12.47
CA LYS A 162 -7.91 -6.80 -12.73
C LYS A 162 -6.58 -7.39 -12.26
N TRP A 163 -5.52 -7.19 -13.04
CA TRP A 163 -4.15 -7.43 -12.64
C TRP A 163 -3.31 -6.18 -12.87
N TYR A 164 -2.26 -6.02 -12.07
CA TYR A 164 -1.49 -4.79 -12.01
C TYR A 164 -0.01 -5.07 -12.17
N LEU A 165 0.70 -4.20 -12.90
CA LEU A 165 2.16 -4.17 -12.96
C LEU A 165 2.70 -2.90 -12.32
N PHE A 166 3.86 -3.01 -11.69
CA PHE A 166 4.52 -1.88 -11.06
C PHE A 166 6.02 -1.87 -11.33
N ASP A 167 6.57 -0.67 -11.47
CA ASP A 167 7.99 -0.41 -11.30
C ASP A 167 8.23 0.15 -9.89
N CYS A 168 8.85 -0.67 -9.04
CA CYS A 168 9.26 -0.30 -7.69
C CYS A 168 10.79 -0.28 -7.54
N SER A 169 11.54 -0.24 -8.64
CA SER A 169 13.01 -0.16 -8.63
C SER A 169 13.51 1.26 -8.35
N GLN A 170 12.66 2.26 -8.53
CA GLN A 170 13.00 3.68 -8.38
C GLN A 170 12.80 4.16 -6.93
N PRO A 171 13.45 5.28 -6.53
CA PRO A 171 13.26 5.88 -5.20
C PRO A 171 11.81 6.28 -4.93
N LEU A 172 11.08 6.71 -5.97
CA LEU A 172 9.64 6.95 -5.92
C LEU A 172 8.90 5.67 -6.28
N LYS A 173 7.82 5.41 -5.57
CA LYS A 173 6.93 4.26 -5.79
C LYS A 173 5.56 4.72 -6.31
N PRO A 174 4.82 3.83 -6.99
CA PRO A 174 3.49 4.14 -7.54
C PRO A 174 2.44 4.42 -6.46
N MET A 175 2.64 3.93 -5.24
CA MET A 175 1.73 4.12 -4.11
C MET A 175 2.45 4.78 -2.92
N ILE A 176 1.69 5.47 -2.07
CA ILE A 176 2.19 6.15 -0.88
C ILE A 176 1.42 5.65 0.34
N TYR A 177 2.15 5.25 1.37
CA TYR A 177 1.60 5.10 2.72
C TYR A 177 2.12 6.25 3.58
N GLN A 178 1.22 7.19 3.89
CA GLN A 178 1.52 8.35 4.70
C GLN A 178 1.24 8.04 6.18
N GLU A 179 2.28 7.96 6.99
CA GLU A 179 2.17 7.74 8.43
C GLU A 179 2.44 9.03 9.20
N ARG A 180 1.47 9.49 9.97
CA ARG A 180 1.62 10.63 10.89
C ARG A 180 1.91 10.17 12.31
N ARG A 181 1.16 9.18 12.78
CA ARG A 181 1.36 8.58 14.11
C ARG A 181 1.17 7.07 13.97
N PRO A 182 2.18 6.27 14.38
CA PRO A 182 2.03 4.82 14.41
C PRO A 182 0.92 4.42 15.39
N PHE A 183 0.38 3.22 15.21
CA PHE A 183 -0.57 2.65 16.17
C PHE A 183 0.17 2.31 17.47
N ASP A 184 -0.40 2.72 18.58
CA ASP A 184 0.12 2.45 19.92
C ASP A 184 -0.92 1.67 20.74
N PHE A 185 -0.48 0.71 21.56
CA PHE A 185 -1.37 -0.07 22.41
C PHE A 185 -1.50 0.61 23.76
N THR A 186 -2.73 0.90 24.18
CA THR A 186 -3.02 1.63 25.42
C THR A 186 -4.17 0.99 26.19
N SER A 187 -4.34 1.38 27.46
CA SER A 187 -5.39 0.83 28.32
C SER A 187 -5.93 1.84 29.33
N LYS A 188 -7.16 1.60 29.78
CA LYS A 188 -7.78 2.25 30.95
C LYS A 188 -8.23 1.19 31.93
N THR A 189 -7.36 0.89 32.89
CA THR A 189 -7.57 -0.19 33.86
C THR A 189 -7.37 0.21 35.31
N ALA A 190 -7.19 1.50 35.59
CA ALA A 190 -7.05 1.98 36.95
C ALA A 190 -8.39 1.87 37.70
N PRO A 191 -8.41 1.55 39.00
CA PRO A 191 -9.66 1.41 39.76
C PRO A 191 -10.55 2.66 39.76
N ASN A 192 -9.95 3.83 39.56
CA ASN A 192 -10.61 5.13 39.50
C ASN A 192 -10.88 5.63 38.07
N ASP A 193 -10.58 4.84 37.03
CA ASP A 193 -11.02 5.16 35.68
C ASP A 193 -12.55 5.06 35.61
N ASP A 194 -13.21 5.98 34.89
CA ASP A 194 -14.67 6.01 34.78
C ASP A 194 -15.26 4.69 34.27
N ASN A 195 -14.60 4.03 33.31
CA ASN A 195 -15.03 2.73 32.81
C ASN A 195 -14.94 1.62 33.86
N VAL A 196 -13.99 1.69 34.78
CA VAL A 196 -13.85 0.71 35.85
C VAL A 196 -14.86 1.02 36.96
N PHE A 197 -14.98 2.28 37.37
CA PHE A 197 -15.84 2.68 38.49
C PHE A 197 -17.34 2.61 38.13
N PHE A 198 -17.73 3.20 37.00
CA PHE A 198 -19.15 3.27 36.61
C PHE A 198 -19.63 2.06 35.82
N GLN A 199 -18.75 1.43 35.04
CA GLN A 199 -19.16 0.39 34.06
C GLN A 199 -18.60 -0.99 34.37
N ASN A 200 -17.76 -1.13 35.41
CA ASN A 200 -17.10 -2.38 35.79
C ASN A 200 -16.35 -3.07 34.63
N LYS A 201 -15.68 -2.28 33.79
CA LYS A 201 -14.97 -2.76 32.59
C LYS A 201 -13.55 -2.22 32.51
N TYR A 202 -12.63 -3.05 32.05
CA TYR A 202 -11.26 -2.71 31.67
C TYR A 202 -11.20 -2.47 30.16
N ILE A 203 -10.61 -1.36 29.74
CA ILE A 203 -10.53 -0.99 28.32
C ILE A 203 -9.10 -1.18 27.83
N TYR A 204 -8.97 -1.78 26.64
CA TYR A 204 -7.73 -1.89 25.87
C TYR A 204 -8.01 -1.40 24.47
N GLY A 205 -7.10 -0.63 23.89
CA GLY A 205 -7.30 -0.12 22.55
C GLY A 205 -6.01 0.28 21.88
N THR A 206 -6.13 0.53 20.59
CA THR A 206 -5.04 1.07 19.78
C THR A 206 -5.56 2.14 18.85
N ASP A 207 -4.77 3.18 18.62
CA ASP A 207 -5.14 4.25 17.71
C ASP A 207 -3.94 4.78 16.93
N GLY A 208 -4.18 5.12 15.67
CA GLY A 208 -3.16 5.51 14.71
C GLY A 208 -3.65 6.65 13.83
N ARG A 209 -2.71 7.31 13.14
CA ARG A 209 -3.07 8.36 12.19
C ARG A 209 -2.23 8.24 10.93
N CYS A 210 -2.89 7.92 9.82
CA CYS A 210 -2.25 7.65 8.54
C CYS A 210 -3.24 7.85 7.39
N ASN A 211 -2.77 7.70 6.16
CA ASN A 211 -3.61 7.53 4.98
C ASN A 211 -2.78 6.92 3.83
N ALA A 212 -3.45 6.46 2.77
CA ALA A 212 -2.79 6.10 1.50
C ALA A 212 -3.03 7.17 0.44
N GLY A 213 -2.17 7.21 -0.57
CA GLY A 213 -2.31 8.04 -1.77
C GLY A 213 -1.58 7.47 -2.97
N TYR A 214 -1.78 8.10 -4.13
CA TYR A 214 -1.10 7.77 -5.36
C TYR A 214 0.25 8.48 -5.46
N GLY A 215 1.25 7.76 -5.94
CA GLY A 215 2.52 8.32 -6.41
C GLY A 215 2.45 8.60 -7.92
N LEU A 216 3.52 8.24 -8.62
CA LEU A 216 3.62 8.42 -10.07
C LEU A 216 2.81 7.36 -10.83
N TRP A 217 1.86 7.80 -11.66
CA TRP A 217 1.04 6.91 -12.48
C TRP A 217 1.87 6.16 -13.53
N GLN A 218 2.97 6.74 -13.99
CA GLN A 218 3.89 6.14 -14.96
C GLN A 218 4.50 4.83 -14.46
N LEU A 219 4.60 4.67 -13.13
CA LEU A 219 5.19 3.50 -12.47
C LEU A 219 4.18 2.36 -12.25
N ALA A 220 2.92 2.52 -12.64
CA ALA A 220 1.87 1.53 -12.46
C ALA A 220 1.18 1.25 -13.79
N TYR A 221 0.63 0.04 -13.94
CA TYR A 221 -0.23 -0.32 -15.05
C TYR A 221 -1.36 -1.22 -14.54
N CYS A 222 -2.59 -0.98 -14.97
CA CYS A 222 -3.76 -1.81 -14.64
C CYS A 222 -4.34 -2.42 -15.92
N SER A 223 -4.68 -3.71 -15.88
CA SER A 223 -5.34 -4.38 -17.00
C SER A 223 -6.52 -5.22 -16.52
N GLY A 224 -7.68 -4.99 -17.13
CA GLY A 224 -8.86 -5.85 -17.04
C GLY A 224 -8.94 -6.91 -18.15
N ALA A 225 -7.96 -6.92 -19.07
CA ALA A 225 -7.89 -7.95 -20.12
C ALA A 225 -7.43 -9.30 -19.53
N THR A 226 -7.69 -10.39 -20.26
CA THR A 226 -7.25 -11.73 -19.85
C THR A 226 -5.75 -11.78 -19.58
N LEU A 227 -5.33 -12.27 -18.42
CA LEU A 227 -3.92 -12.48 -18.12
C LEU A 227 -3.35 -13.62 -18.98
N ASN A 228 -2.52 -13.27 -19.96
CA ASN A 228 -1.80 -14.17 -20.85
C ASN A 228 -0.51 -13.50 -21.33
N ASP A 229 0.33 -14.23 -22.06
CA ASP A 229 1.63 -13.75 -22.56
C ASP A 229 1.51 -12.46 -23.38
N ALA A 230 0.57 -12.41 -24.32
CA ALA A 230 0.41 -11.27 -25.23
C ALA A 230 0.01 -9.98 -24.50
N ASN A 231 -0.96 -10.08 -23.58
CA ASN A 231 -1.42 -8.92 -22.81
C ASN A 231 -0.39 -8.48 -21.77
N TYR A 232 0.35 -9.43 -21.19
CA TYR A 232 1.45 -9.13 -20.28
C TYR A 232 2.60 -8.40 -21.01
N GLU A 233 3.01 -8.88 -22.19
CA GLU A 233 4.02 -8.23 -23.02
C GLU A 233 3.60 -6.82 -23.44
N ALA A 234 2.34 -6.66 -23.87
CA ALA A 234 1.78 -5.36 -24.24
C ALA A 234 1.82 -4.36 -23.07
N ALA A 235 1.40 -4.78 -21.88
CA ALA A 235 1.44 -3.93 -20.68
C ALA A 235 2.88 -3.54 -20.29
N ARG A 236 3.83 -4.51 -20.31
CA ARG A 236 5.25 -4.22 -20.06
C ARG A 236 5.82 -3.21 -21.05
N THR A 237 5.48 -3.38 -22.33
CA THR A 237 5.94 -2.49 -23.40
C THR A 237 5.37 -1.09 -23.24
N ALA A 238 4.09 -0.97 -22.88
CA ALA A 238 3.45 0.31 -22.61
C ALA A 238 4.19 1.08 -21.49
N MET A 239 4.54 0.41 -20.39
CA MET A 239 5.32 1.03 -19.31
C MET A 239 6.74 1.43 -19.77
N ALA A 240 7.43 0.56 -20.50
CA ALA A 240 8.83 0.76 -20.87
C ALA A 240 9.05 1.85 -21.95
N THR A 241 7.99 2.20 -22.68
CA THR A 241 8.05 3.17 -23.79
C THR A 241 7.70 4.59 -23.37
N LEU A 242 7.31 4.83 -22.11
CA LEU A 242 7.05 6.17 -21.60
C LEU A 242 8.32 7.05 -21.63
N ARG A 243 8.15 8.31 -22.01
CA ARG A 243 9.25 9.28 -22.20
C ARG A 243 9.07 10.51 -21.34
N ARG A 244 10.20 11.15 -21.08
CA ARG A 244 10.33 12.46 -20.42
C ARG A 244 9.97 13.58 -21.40
N PRO A 245 9.75 14.81 -20.91
CA PRO A 245 9.64 16.00 -21.75
C PRO A 245 10.81 16.21 -22.73
N SER A 246 11.99 15.67 -22.41
CA SER A 246 13.17 15.72 -23.27
C SER A 246 13.16 14.70 -24.42
N GLY A 247 12.11 13.88 -24.54
CA GLY A 247 12.00 12.78 -25.51
C GLY A 247 12.79 11.52 -25.12
N LYS A 248 13.61 11.57 -24.06
CA LYS A 248 14.34 10.39 -23.56
C LYS A 248 13.43 9.44 -22.80
N PRO A 249 13.67 8.11 -22.84
CA PRO A 249 12.93 7.15 -22.03
C PRO A 249 12.96 7.47 -20.53
N LEU A 250 11.87 7.19 -19.82
CA LEU A 250 11.84 7.31 -18.36
C LEU A 250 12.68 6.24 -17.66
N GLY A 251 12.93 5.11 -18.34
CA GLY A 251 13.67 3.98 -17.79
C GLY A 251 12.82 3.09 -16.90
N ILE A 252 11.50 3.05 -17.13
CA ILE A 252 10.53 2.32 -16.32
C ILE A 252 10.51 0.86 -16.77
N MET A 253 10.60 -0.06 -15.82
CA MET A 253 10.51 -1.50 -16.10
C MET A 253 9.64 -2.18 -15.06
N ALA A 254 8.67 -2.99 -15.51
CA ALA A 254 7.84 -3.75 -14.58
C ALA A 254 8.71 -4.73 -13.75
N THR A 255 8.60 -4.61 -12.44
CA THR A 255 9.34 -5.38 -11.42
C THR A 255 8.41 -6.21 -10.53
N HIS A 256 7.16 -5.79 -10.35
CA HIS A 256 6.17 -6.48 -9.52
C HIS A 256 4.87 -6.67 -10.30
N MET A 257 4.19 -7.78 -10.03
CA MET A 257 2.83 -8.05 -10.49
C MET A 257 1.94 -8.30 -9.27
N VAL A 258 0.81 -7.60 -9.18
CA VAL A 258 -0.21 -7.84 -8.16
C VAL A 258 -1.45 -8.45 -8.83
N VAL A 259 -1.94 -9.55 -8.28
CA VAL A 259 -3.14 -10.24 -8.78
C VAL A 259 -4.07 -10.66 -7.64
N PRO A 260 -5.39 -10.75 -7.90
CA PRO A 260 -6.33 -11.38 -6.98
C PRO A 260 -6.14 -12.91 -6.95
N PRO A 261 -6.61 -13.61 -5.90
CA PRO A 261 -6.51 -15.07 -5.80
C PRO A 261 -7.10 -15.81 -7.00
N ALA A 262 -8.14 -15.25 -7.64
CA ALA A 262 -8.76 -15.81 -8.84
C ALA A 262 -7.78 -15.97 -10.03
N LEU A 263 -6.72 -15.16 -10.08
CA LEU A 263 -5.69 -15.21 -11.14
C LEU A 263 -4.40 -15.90 -10.70
N GLU A 264 -4.27 -16.35 -9.44
CA GLU A 264 -3.03 -16.90 -8.89
C GLU A 264 -2.46 -18.02 -9.75
N GLY A 265 -3.29 -19.01 -10.13
CA GLY A 265 -2.83 -20.14 -10.92
C GLY A 265 -2.31 -19.72 -12.31
N THR A 266 -2.96 -18.74 -12.94
CA THR A 266 -2.53 -18.21 -14.24
C THR A 266 -1.25 -17.39 -14.11
N ALA A 267 -1.17 -16.53 -13.10
CA ALA A 267 0.00 -15.70 -12.84
C ALA A 267 1.23 -16.54 -12.49
N ARG A 268 1.10 -17.60 -11.67
CA ARG A 268 2.20 -18.51 -11.35
C ARG A 268 2.68 -19.28 -12.58
N ARG A 269 1.78 -19.71 -13.47
CA ARG A 269 2.19 -20.35 -14.73
C ARG A 269 2.96 -19.38 -15.63
N LEU A 270 2.48 -18.14 -15.73
CA LEU A 270 3.09 -17.11 -16.57
C LEU A 270 4.45 -16.65 -16.02
N ILE A 271 4.58 -16.42 -14.71
CA ILE A 271 5.75 -15.75 -14.11
C ILE A 271 6.70 -16.72 -13.40
N ASN A 272 6.22 -17.84 -12.85
CA ASN A 272 7.06 -18.72 -12.03
C ASN A 272 7.39 -20.06 -12.70
N SER A 273 6.61 -20.51 -13.68
CA SER A 273 6.92 -21.76 -14.39
C SER A 273 8.15 -21.58 -15.26
N MET A 274 9.10 -22.52 -15.20
CA MET A 274 10.27 -22.53 -16.08
C MET A 274 9.95 -23.07 -17.48
N LEU A 275 8.90 -23.90 -17.60
CA LEU A 275 8.51 -24.57 -18.83
C LEU A 275 7.04 -24.29 -19.18
N ILE A 276 6.76 -24.21 -20.47
CA ILE A 276 5.41 -24.20 -21.04
C ILE A 276 5.18 -25.47 -21.88
N ASN A 277 3.92 -25.95 -21.89
CA ASN A 277 3.41 -27.02 -22.77
C ASN A 277 4.29 -28.29 -22.91
N GLY A 278 5.00 -28.69 -21.86
CA GLY A 278 5.76 -29.95 -21.85
C GLY A 278 7.20 -29.88 -22.35
N GLY A 279 7.79 -28.69 -22.53
CA GLY A 279 9.24 -28.59 -22.74
C GLY A 279 9.84 -27.25 -23.20
N GLU A 280 9.03 -26.30 -23.69
CA GLU A 280 9.55 -25.00 -24.13
C GLU A 280 9.89 -24.10 -22.93
N SER A 281 10.97 -23.32 -23.02
CA SER A 281 11.35 -22.40 -21.94
C SER A 281 10.40 -21.22 -21.86
N ASN A 282 9.92 -20.92 -20.66
CA ASN A 282 9.12 -19.73 -20.42
C ASN A 282 9.99 -18.46 -20.42
N ILE A 283 9.77 -17.58 -21.39
CA ILE A 283 10.53 -16.33 -21.54
C ILE A 283 10.24 -15.31 -20.43
N TRP A 284 9.09 -15.43 -19.75
CA TRP A 284 8.67 -14.52 -18.68
C TRP A 284 9.01 -15.02 -17.28
N ALA A 285 9.63 -16.20 -17.17
CA ALA A 285 10.01 -16.78 -15.90
C ALA A 285 10.87 -15.80 -15.07
N ASN A 286 10.42 -15.51 -13.85
CA ASN A 286 11.03 -14.59 -12.88
C ASN A 286 11.22 -13.15 -13.39
N SER A 287 10.44 -12.73 -14.40
CA SER A 287 10.51 -11.36 -14.94
C SER A 287 9.94 -10.28 -14.00
N VAL A 288 9.12 -10.68 -13.02
CA VAL A 288 8.57 -9.84 -11.94
C VAL A 288 8.39 -10.65 -10.66
N GLU A 289 8.37 -9.96 -9.52
CA GLU A 289 7.90 -10.53 -8.27
C GLU A 289 6.36 -10.60 -8.26
N LEU A 290 5.82 -11.81 -8.07
CA LEU A 290 4.38 -12.02 -7.98
C LEU A 290 3.87 -11.81 -6.54
N ILE A 291 2.89 -10.92 -6.38
CA ILE A 291 2.15 -10.67 -5.15
C ILE A 291 0.70 -11.10 -5.37
N VAL A 292 0.25 -12.08 -4.60
CA VAL A 292 -1.15 -12.52 -4.60
C VAL A 292 -1.82 -11.96 -3.34
N THR A 293 -2.89 -11.20 -3.49
CA THR A 293 -3.59 -10.60 -2.35
C THR A 293 -5.10 -10.55 -2.56
N ALA A 294 -5.85 -10.93 -1.52
CA ALA A 294 -7.31 -10.84 -1.53
C ALA A 294 -7.82 -9.39 -1.53
N HIS A 295 -6.97 -8.43 -1.15
CA HIS A 295 -7.36 -7.02 -1.12
C HIS A 295 -7.66 -6.44 -2.51
N VAL A 296 -7.15 -7.04 -3.59
CA VAL A 296 -7.44 -6.59 -4.97
C VAL A 296 -8.49 -7.43 -5.70
N ALA A 297 -9.16 -8.34 -4.98
CA ALA A 297 -10.24 -9.18 -5.52
C ALA A 297 -11.53 -8.40 -5.78
#